data_AF-A0A1S8BBL3-F1
#
_entry.id   AF-A0A1S8BBL3-F1
#
_cell.length_a   1.000
_cell.length_b   1.000
_cell.length_c   1.000
_cell.angle_alpha   90.00
_cell.angle_beta   90.00
_cell.angle_gamma   90.00
#
_symmetry.space_group_name_H-M   'P 1'
#
loop_
_entity.id
_entity.type
_entity.pdbx_description
1 polymer ?
#
loop_
_entity_poly.entity_id
_entity_poly.type
_entity_poly.pdbx_seq_one_letter_code
_entity_poly.pdbx_strand_id
1 'polypeptide(L)'
;MFSHTTLPLSALLAPLSPRTLRPIALAIRATVTRYRSPTLLRAATNWIASCPRGGVGSVDMNVDVVLGLDVIATSWRVLRAYERGDFGFGPLRALRWASAVFDGYCFFYPGRRPGGEAGGEDEGVEVYLGLERGCMERLRGDGELGAWAEVRGG
;
A
#
# COMPACT_ATOMS: atom_id res chain seq x y z
N MET A 1 -16.30 7.33 11.93
CA MET A 1 -15.82 8.67 11.53
C MET A 1 -14.47 8.51 10.85
N PHE A 2 -14.45 8.45 9.52
CA PHE A 2 -13.20 8.44 8.77
C PHE A 2 -12.70 9.89 8.70
N SER A 3 -11.67 10.21 9.50
CA SER A 3 -10.92 11.46 9.35
C SER A 3 -10.03 11.33 8.12
N HIS A 4 -10.31 12.17 7.13
CA HIS A 4 -9.47 12.37 5.96
C HIS A 4 -8.50 13.53 6.23
N THR A 5 -7.29 13.44 5.69
CA THR A 5 -6.40 14.60 5.58
C THR A 5 -6.57 15.13 4.17
N THR A 6 -7.04 16.36 4.02
CA THR A 6 -7.11 17.00 2.70
C THR A 6 -5.76 17.61 2.34
N LEU A 7 -5.33 17.34 1.11
CA LEU A 7 -4.28 18.10 0.46
C LEU A 7 -4.88 18.75 -0.78
N PRO A 8 -4.50 19.98 -1.14
CA PRO A 8 -4.96 20.57 -2.38
C PRO A 8 -4.48 19.71 -3.56
N LEU A 9 -5.35 19.47 -4.53
CA LEU A 9 -5.04 18.67 -5.71
C LEU A 9 -3.77 19.20 -6.43
N SER A 10 -3.56 20.52 -6.42
CA SER A 10 -2.34 21.14 -6.97
C SER A 10 -1.05 20.68 -6.29
N ALA A 11 -1.08 20.29 -5.01
CA ALA A 11 0.09 19.72 -4.34
C ALA A 11 0.33 18.25 -4.74
N LEU A 12 -0.72 17.52 -5.13
CA LEU A 12 -0.62 16.16 -5.65
C LEU A 12 -0.21 16.13 -7.13
N LEU A 13 -0.56 17.15 -7.90
CA LEU A 13 -0.28 17.27 -9.34
C LEU A 13 1.00 18.08 -9.65
N ALA A 14 1.66 18.65 -8.65
CA ALA A 14 2.90 19.38 -8.88
C ALA A 14 4.05 18.41 -9.24
N PRO A 15 5.03 18.84 -10.06
CA PRO A 15 6.19 18.01 -10.41
C PRO A 15 6.83 17.38 -9.17
N LEU A 16 7.27 16.12 -9.24
CA LEU A 16 7.85 15.44 -8.09
C LEU A 16 9.17 16.12 -7.76
N SER A 17 9.19 16.68 -6.57
CA SER A 17 10.37 17.23 -5.95
C SER A 17 10.30 16.90 -4.47
N PRO A 18 11.43 16.92 -3.75
CA PRO A 18 11.40 16.80 -2.30
C PRO A 18 10.46 17.83 -1.63
N ARG A 19 10.20 18.97 -2.29
CA ARG A 19 9.27 20.01 -1.81
C ARG A 19 7.79 19.61 -1.93
N THR A 20 7.43 18.81 -2.93
CA THR A 20 6.04 18.36 -3.19
C THR A 20 5.75 17.00 -2.53
N LEU A 21 6.73 16.09 -2.48
CA LEU A 21 6.60 14.78 -1.84
C LEU A 21 6.60 14.85 -0.30
N ARG A 22 7.37 15.76 0.29
CA ARG A 22 7.48 15.88 1.76
C ARG A 22 6.14 16.16 2.45
N PRO A 23 5.33 17.15 2.01
CA PRO A 23 4.00 17.37 2.59
C PRO A 23 3.10 16.13 2.54
N ILE A 24 3.11 15.38 1.43
CA ILE A 24 2.34 14.14 1.26
C ILE A 24 2.80 13.10 2.29
N ALA A 25 4.11 12.86 2.39
CA ALA A 25 4.68 11.91 3.35
C ALA A 25 4.37 12.28 4.81
N LEU A 26 4.41 13.57 5.15
CA LEU A 26 4.07 14.06 6.48
C LEU A 26 2.58 13.87 6.79
N ALA A 27 1.70 14.15 5.82
CA ALA A 27 0.26 13.91 5.97
C ALA A 27 -0.06 12.43 6.22
N ILE A 28 0.58 11.52 5.48
CA ILE A 28 0.47 10.07 5.70
C ILE A 28 0.95 9.72 7.11
N ARG A 29 2.12 10.20 7.54
CA ARG A 29 2.69 9.91 8.86
C ARG A 29 1.81 10.42 10.00
N ALA A 30 1.28 11.64 9.89
CA ALA A 30 0.39 12.23 10.87
C ALA A 30 -0.90 11.40 11.00
N THR A 31 -1.46 10.97 9.88
CA THR A 31 -2.66 10.11 9.82
C THR A 31 -2.39 8.77 10.53
N VAL A 32 -1.31 8.07 10.19
CA VAL A 32 -0.91 6.82 10.85
C VAL A 32 -0.73 7.00 12.36
N THR A 33 -0.09 8.09 12.79
CA THR A 33 0.15 8.38 14.21
C THR A 33 -1.17 8.58 14.96
N ARG A 34 -2.08 9.38 14.38
CA ARG A 34 -3.41 9.64 14.94
C ARG A 34 -4.17 8.34 15.17
N TYR A 35 -4.28 7.49 14.16
CA TYR A 35 -5.08 6.25 14.23
C TYR A 35 -4.44 5.12 15.04
N ARG A 36 -3.17 5.24 15.39
CA ARG A 36 -2.51 4.36 16.37
C ARG A 36 -2.70 4.83 17.81
N SER A 37 -3.39 5.94 18.06
CA SER A 37 -3.61 6.42 19.42
C SER A 37 -4.41 5.40 20.24
N PRO A 38 -4.01 5.09 21.49
CA PRO A 38 -4.73 4.14 22.33
C PRO A 38 -6.20 4.50 22.53
N THR A 39 -6.53 5.80 22.55
CA THR A 39 -7.90 6.29 22.70
C THR A 39 -8.77 5.94 21.50
N LEU A 40 -8.29 6.14 20.26
CA LEU A 40 -9.06 5.78 19.08
C LEU A 40 -9.18 4.27 18.92
N LEU A 41 -8.12 3.51 19.23
CA LEU A 41 -8.17 2.05 19.23
C LEU A 41 -9.23 1.52 20.21
N ARG A 42 -9.24 2.03 21.45
CA ARG A 42 -10.26 1.67 22.44
C ARG A 42 -11.67 2.04 21.99
N ALA A 43 -11.85 3.22 21.41
CA ALA A 43 -13.16 3.64 20.89
C ALA A 43 -13.64 2.70 19.76
N ALA A 44 -12.75 2.33 18.84
CA ALA A 44 -13.06 1.39 17.77
C ALA A 44 -13.42 0.00 18.30
N THR A 45 -12.65 -0.55 19.25
CA THR A 45 -12.93 -1.87 19.84
C THR A 45 -14.25 -1.86 20.63
N ASN A 46 -14.55 -0.79 21.36
CA ASN A 46 -15.81 -0.64 22.08
C ASN A 46 -17.00 -0.58 21.13
N TRP A 47 -16.87 0.14 20.01
CA TRP A 47 -17.89 0.17 18.97
C TRP A 47 -18.12 -1.23 18.39
N ILE A 48 -17.05 -1.95 18.01
CA ILE A 48 -17.15 -3.34 17.51
C ILE A 48 -17.85 -4.25 18.54
N ALA A 49 -17.51 -4.13 19.82
CA ALA A 49 -18.12 -4.92 20.89
C ALA A 49 -19.60 -4.56 21.16
N SER A 50 -20.00 -3.33 20.83
CA SER A 50 -21.40 -2.88 20.95
C SER A 50 -22.31 -3.40 19.82
N CYS A 51 -21.74 -3.95 18.75
CA CYS A 51 -22.50 -4.50 17.63
C CYS A 51 -23.38 -5.68 18.09
N PRO A 52 -24.66 -5.74 17.67
CA PRO A 52 -25.55 -6.85 18.02
C PRO A 52 -25.00 -8.20 17.55
N ARG A 53 -25.35 -9.28 18.27
CA ARG A 53 -24.96 -10.67 17.92
C ARG A 53 -25.50 -11.14 16.56
N GLY A 54 -26.50 -10.45 16.01
CA GLY A 54 -27.02 -10.66 14.65
C GLY A 54 -26.31 -9.84 13.56
N GLY A 55 -25.25 -9.11 13.91
CA GLY A 55 -24.49 -8.25 13.01
C GLY A 55 -25.04 -6.82 12.91
N VAL A 56 -24.28 -5.98 12.20
CA VAL A 56 -24.66 -4.61 11.81
C VAL A 56 -25.02 -4.51 10.32
N GLY A 57 -25.26 -5.64 9.65
CA GLY A 57 -25.39 -5.74 8.20
C GLY A 57 -24.02 -5.82 7.52
N SER A 58 -23.40 -4.66 7.27
CA SER A 58 -22.06 -4.56 6.69
C SER A 58 -21.24 -3.44 7.33
N VAL A 59 -19.92 -3.63 7.34
CA VAL A 59 -18.95 -2.59 7.72
C VAL A 59 -17.98 -2.47 6.58
N ASP A 60 -18.22 -1.47 5.74
CA ASP A 60 -17.47 -1.30 4.51
C ASP A 60 -16.49 -0.13 4.65
N MET A 61 -15.35 -0.25 3.98
CA MET A 61 -14.48 0.89 3.75
C MET A 61 -15.17 1.81 2.75
N ASN A 62 -15.40 3.07 3.12
CA ASN A 62 -15.92 4.06 2.18
C ASN A 62 -14.78 4.54 1.28
N VAL A 63 -14.62 3.88 0.14
CA VAL A 63 -13.56 4.14 -0.84
C VAL A 63 -14.20 4.27 -2.22
N ASP A 64 -13.85 5.33 -2.94
CA ASP A 64 -14.33 5.59 -4.30
C ASP A 64 -13.25 5.22 -5.32
N VAL A 65 -12.90 3.93 -5.31
CA VAL A 65 -11.90 3.39 -6.23
C VAL A 65 -12.47 3.17 -7.63
N VAL A 66 -13.80 3.11 -7.77
CA VAL A 66 -14.47 2.91 -9.06
C VAL A 66 -14.40 4.16 -9.94
N LEU A 67 -14.39 5.37 -9.34
CA LEU A 67 -14.18 6.61 -10.08
C LEU A 67 -12.69 6.93 -10.35
N GLY A 68 -11.75 6.07 -9.91
CA GLY A 68 -10.32 6.23 -10.15
C GLY A 68 -9.67 7.42 -9.40
N LEU A 69 -10.36 7.96 -8.39
CA LEU A 69 -9.87 9.10 -7.60
C LEU A 69 -9.12 8.67 -6.35
N ASP A 70 -9.46 7.51 -5.79
CA ASP A 70 -8.83 6.98 -4.59
C ASP A 70 -7.75 5.94 -4.91
N VAL A 71 -6.68 5.97 -4.13
CA VAL A 71 -5.65 4.93 -4.12
C VAL A 71 -5.70 4.18 -2.79
N ILE A 72 -5.81 2.85 -2.86
CA ILE A 72 -5.72 1.99 -1.69
C ILE A 72 -4.35 1.34 -1.67
N ALA A 73 -3.54 1.66 -0.66
CA ALA A 73 -2.22 1.08 -0.48
C ALA A 73 -2.17 0.16 0.74
N THR A 74 -1.71 -1.09 0.55
CA THR A 74 -1.43 -2.01 1.65
C THR A 74 0.05 -2.39 1.68
N SER A 75 0.66 -2.39 2.87
CA SER A 75 2.08 -2.69 3.00
C SER A 75 2.33 -3.95 3.80
N TRP A 76 2.90 -4.95 3.14
CA TRP A 76 3.25 -6.25 3.73
C TRP A 76 4.73 -6.35 4.05
N ARG A 77 5.47 -5.23 3.99
CA ARG A 77 6.91 -5.17 4.28
C ARG A 77 7.28 -5.63 5.69
N VAL A 78 6.35 -5.57 6.64
CA VAL A 78 6.55 -6.05 8.01
C VAL A 78 6.41 -7.57 8.15
N LEU A 79 5.90 -8.26 7.12
CA LEU A 79 5.76 -9.70 7.14
C LEU A 79 7.13 -10.35 6.94
N ARG A 80 7.38 -11.38 7.73
CA ARG A 80 8.63 -12.15 7.74
C ARG A 80 8.50 -13.45 6.93
N ALA A 81 7.75 -13.41 5.84
CA ALA A 81 7.45 -14.58 5.00
C ALA A 81 8.75 -15.24 4.51
N TYR A 82 9.69 -14.45 3.99
CA TYR A 82 10.98 -14.93 3.51
C TYR A 82 11.94 -15.41 4.62
N GLU A 83 11.68 -15.06 5.89
CA GLU A 83 12.50 -15.54 7.02
C GLU A 83 12.01 -16.90 7.55
N ARG A 84 10.71 -17.17 7.44
CA ARG A 84 10.06 -18.29 8.15
C ARG A 84 9.37 -19.30 7.22
N GLY A 85 9.13 -18.93 5.96
CA GLY A 85 8.48 -19.78 4.98
C GLY A 85 9.47 -20.75 4.35
N ASP A 86 9.55 -21.96 4.89
CA ASP A 86 10.29 -23.08 4.29
C ASP A 86 9.33 -24.23 3.92
N PHE A 87 8.35 -24.52 4.78
CA PHE A 87 7.31 -25.55 4.56
C PHE A 87 7.84 -26.95 4.16
N GLY A 88 9.14 -27.22 4.30
CA GLY A 88 9.78 -28.47 3.88
C GLY A 88 10.26 -28.49 2.43
N PHE A 89 10.19 -27.37 1.70
CA PHE A 89 10.61 -27.23 0.31
C PHE A 89 11.82 -26.29 0.15
N GLY A 90 12.40 -25.82 1.25
CA GLY A 90 13.42 -24.79 1.26
C GLY A 90 12.83 -23.38 1.32
N PRO A 91 13.66 -22.35 1.51
CA PRO A 91 13.21 -20.98 1.71
C PRO A 91 12.39 -20.45 0.53
N LEU A 92 11.35 -19.65 0.84
CA LEU A 92 10.54 -18.97 -0.16
C LEU A 92 11.41 -18.15 -1.13
N ARG A 93 11.32 -18.45 -2.42
CA ARG A 93 12.00 -17.68 -3.48
C ARG A 93 11.24 -16.43 -3.90
N ALA A 94 9.91 -16.53 -3.98
CA ALA A 94 9.04 -15.41 -4.33
C ALA A 94 7.67 -15.57 -3.67
N LEU A 95 7.12 -14.45 -3.20
CA LEU A 95 5.73 -14.32 -2.82
C LEU A 95 5.06 -13.43 -3.85
N ARG A 96 3.94 -13.90 -4.42
CA ARG A 96 3.17 -13.16 -5.42
C ARG A 96 1.72 -13.13 -5.01
N TRP A 97 1.09 -11.99 -5.22
CA TRP A 97 -0.34 -11.83 -5.05
C TRP A 97 -1.05 -12.45 -6.27
N ALA A 98 -2.08 -13.26 -6.03
CA ALA A 98 -2.64 -14.14 -7.06
C ALA A 98 -3.50 -13.42 -8.13
N SER A 99 -4.05 -12.24 -7.86
CA SER A 99 -4.76 -11.43 -8.87
C SER A 99 -5.12 -10.02 -8.39
N ALA A 100 -5.15 -9.05 -9.32
CA ALA A 100 -5.72 -7.72 -9.13
C ALA A 100 -7.20 -7.78 -8.71
N VAL A 101 -7.67 -6.86 -7.86
CA VAL A 101 -9.08 -6.81 -7.44
C VAL A 101 -9.80 -5.54 -7.94
N PHE A 102 -9.11 -4.43 -8.22
CA PHE A 102 -9.73 -3.18 -8.76
C PHE A 102 -8.67 -2.11 -9.12
N ASP A 103 -9.08 -1.10 -9.89
CA ASP A 103 -8.30 0.11 -10.25
C ASP A 103 -7.87 0.89 -9.00
N GLY A 104 -6.69 1.52 -9.02
CA GLY A 104 -6.17 2.29 -7.88
C GLY A 104 -5.63 1.46 -6.70
N TYR A 105 -5.46 0.14 -6.85
CA TYR A 105 -4.93 -0.71 -5.78
C TYR A 105 -3.40 -0.83 -5.84
N CYS A 106 -2.74 -0.59 -4.72
CA CYS A 106 -1.29 -0.67 -4.55
C CYS A 106 -0.93 -1.63 -3.40
N PHE A 107 0.04 -2.50 -3.63
CA PHE A 107 0.46 -3.53 -2.70
C PHE A 107 1.98 -3.61 -2.63
N PHE A 108 2.55 -3.36 -1.45
CA PHE A 108 3.98 -3.47 -1.22
C PHE A 108 4.31 -4.87 -0.71
N TYR A 109 5.11 -5.62 -1.47
CA TYR A 109 5.52 -6.98 -1.11
C TYR A 109 6.41 -7.00 0.14
N PRO A 110 6.48 -8.13 0.86
CA PRO A 110 7.45 -8.32 1.94
C PRO A 110 8.88 -8.10 1.45
N GLY A 111 9.72 -7.53 2.31
CA GLY A 111 11.15 -7.38 2.00
C GLY A 111 11.79 -8.75 1.84
N ARG A 112 12.56 -8.94 0.77
CA ARG A 112 13.43 -10.10 0.64
C ARG A 112 14.61 -9.92 1.57
N ARG A 113 15.16 -11.03 2.07
CA ARG A 113 16.32 -11.00 2.95
C ARG A 113 17.51 -10.47 2.12
N PRO A 114 18.25 -9.44 2.56
CA PRO A 114 19.54 -9.14 1.96
C PRO A 114 20.42 -10.38 2.09
N GLY A 115 20.95 -10.88 0.98
CA GLY A 115 21.70 -12.13 0.97
C GLY A 115 20.88 -13.41 1.21
N GLY A 116 19.73 -13.59 0.55
CA GLY A 116 19.32 -14.95 0.16
C GLY A 116 20.49 -15.69 -0.51
N GLU A 117 20.51 -17.03 -0.53
CA GLU A 117 21.65 -17.98 -0.77
C GLU A 117 22.88 -17.53 -1.60
N ALA A 118 22.78 -16.50 -2.44
CA ALA A 118 23.84 -15.84 -3.18
C ALA A 118 24.23 -14.40 -2.70
N GLY A 119 24.05 -14.00 -1.44
CA GLY A 119 24.63 -12.73 -0.94
C GLY A 119 24.21 -11.47 -1.74
N GLY A 120 23.03 -11.53 -2.38
CA GLY A 120 22.59 -10.53 -3.36
C GLY A 120 22.34 -9.15 -2.75
N GLU A 121 22.58 -8.13 -3.58
CA GLU A 121 22.37 -6.70 -3.30
C GLU A 121 20.92 -6.42 -2.86
N ASP A 122 20.71 -5.28 -2.18
CA ASP A 122 19.38 -4.81 -1.82
C ASP A 122 18.53 -4.59 -3.08
N GLU A 123 17.60 -5.53 -3.36
CA GLU A 123 16.70 -5.47 -4.51
C GLU A 123 15.64 -4.35 -4.39
N GLY A 124 15.63 -3.61 -3.28
CA GLY A 124 14.73 -2.49 -3.05
C GLY A 124 13.32 -2.92 -2.66
N VAL A 125 12.33 -2.15 -3.07
CA VAL A 125 10.92 -2.36 -2.71
C VAL A 125 10.14 -2.78 -3.93
N GLU A 126 9.60 -4.00 -3.91
CA GLU A 126 8.71 -4.49 -4.95
C GLU A 126 7.26 -4.05 -4.66
N VAL A 127 6.61 -3.48 -5.67
CA VAL A 127 5.24 -2.96 -5.58
C VAL A 127 4.40 -3.53 -6.70
N TYR A 128 3.25 -4.10 -6.35
CA TYR A 128 2.18 -4.39 -7.29
C TYR A 128 1.25 -3.18 -7.38
N LEU A 129 0.89 -2.80 -8.61
CA LEU A 129 0.00 -1.69 -8.89
C LEU A 129 -1.05 -2.13 -9.92
N GLY A 130 -2.32 -2.03 -9.55
CA GLY A 130 -3.44 -2.23 -10.45
C GLY A 130 -4.01 -0.88 -10.86
N LEU A 131 -3.90 -0.53 -12.14
CA LEU A 131 -4.61 0.61 -12.72
C LEU A 131 -5.37 0.20 -13.99
N GLU A 132 -6.33 1.03 -14.40
CA GLU A 132 -6.92 1.00 -15.74
C GLU A 132 -5.82 0.98 -16.81
N ARG A 133 -6.06 0.27 -17.93
CA ARG A 133 -5.05 -0.02 -18.96
C ARG A 133 -4.38 1.24 -19.50
N GLY A 134 -5.15 2.26 -19.87
CA GLY A 134 -4.61 3.53 -20.37
C GLY A 134 -3.80 4.29 -19.32
N CYS A 135 -4.18 4.20 -18.04
CA CYS A 135 -3.36 4.70 -16.93
C CYS A 135 -2.04 3.93 -16.78
N MET A 136 -2.08 2.60 -16.84
CA MET A 136 -0.86 1.77 -16.79
C MET A 136 0.08 2.03 -17.97
N GLU A 137 -0.45 2.22 -19.17
CA GLU A 137 0.35 2.52 -20.37
C GLU A 137 1.06 3.88 -20.23
N ARG A 138 0.36 4.91 -19.75
CA ARG A 138 0.97 6.22 -19.47
C ARG A 138 2.03 6.12 -18.38
N LEU A 139 1.75 5.40 -17.30
CA LEU A 139 2.69 5.21 -16.19
C LEU A 139 3.96 4.49 -16.63
N ARG A 140 3.85 3.50 -17.53
CA ARG A 140 5.00 2.79 -18.11
C ARG A 140 5.88 3.69 -18.97
N GLY A 141 5.30 4.71 -19.61
CA GLY A 141 6.03 5.71 -20.39
C GLY A 141 6.50 6.92 -19.59
N ASP A 142 6.22 6.96 -18.28
CA ASP A 142 6.55 8.09 -17.42
C ASP A 142 8.06 8.11 -17.11
N GLY A 143 8.78 9.06 -17.73
CA GLY A 143 10.22 9.20 -17.53
C GLY A 143 10.63 9.68 -16.14
N GLU A 144 9.71 10.32 -15.40
CA GLU A 144 9.94 10.75 -14.03
C GLU A 144 9.87 9.58 -13.07
N LEU A 145 8.86 8.71 -13.20
CA LEU A 145 8.79 7.45 -12.44
C LEU A 145 9.94 6.50 -12.82
N GLY A 146 10.29 6.43 -14.11
CA GLY A 146 11.37 5.59 -14.61
C GLY A 146 12.75 5.91 -14.02
N ALA A 147 12.92 7.11 -13.44
CA ALA A 147 14.14 7.46 -12.70
C ALA A 147 14.25 6.78 -11.32
N TRP A 148 13.15 6.25 -10.79
CA TRP A 148 13.06 5.69 -9.43
C TRP A 148 12.59 4.24 -9.39
N ALA A 149 11.86 3.79 -10.42
CA ALA A 149 11.23 2.48 -10.43
C ALA A 149 11.47 1.77 -11.77
N GLU A 150 11.71 0.47 -11.68
CA GLU A 150 11.77 -0.44 -12.81
C GLU A 150 10.43 -1.17 -12.91
N VAL A 151 9.79 -1.13 -14.09
CA VAL A 151 8.55 -1.90 -14.33
C VAL A 151 8.92 -3.35 -14.61
N ARG A 152 8.45 -4.27 -13.76
CA ARG A 152 8.65 -5.71 -13.89
C ARG A 152 7.32 -6.43 -14.09
N GLY A 153 7.23 -7.27 -15.11
CA GLY A 153 6.02 -8.00 -15.47
C GLY A 153 5.14 -7.23 -16.47
N GLY A 154 4.79 -7.92 -17.56
CA GLY A 154 3.95 -7.46 -18.65
C GLY A 154 2.77 -8.39 -18.85
#